data_AF-X8DLG9-F1
#
_entry.id   AF-X8DLG9-F1
#
_cell.length_a   1.000
_cell.length_b   1.000
_cell.length_c   1.000
_cell.angle_alpha   90.00
_cell.angle_beta   90.00
_cell.angle_gamma   90.00
#
_symmetry.space_group_name_H-M   'P 1'
#
loop_
_entity.id
_entity.type
_entity.pdbx_description
1 polymer ?
#
loop_
_entity_poly.entity_id
_entity_poly.type
_entity_poly.pdbx_seq_one_letter_code
_entity_poly.pdbx_strand_id
1 'polypeptide(L)'
;MIMRDTGGGFGQKVVPMREDMCIMLAARKVPAALKWIEDRRENLMSAGQARHVDGTARMAFDDDGAILAADINFTQDVGAYPTPYPVLTTAAIGMFFPGPYRVPKASFSYKTVFSNTAGLAAYRGPWQFESLAREVVLDIAARKLGIDPVELRRKNLLRRDEMPYLNPNGMPYDHVAPSETFEQAVKILDHEGFRKEQREALAHGRYLGLGFAAYIEPTGAATGHLATEGATIRMTPTGKINVYVNGGSTGNSIETTVVQLTADALGADIDDVATIQGDTAVTRTAQGPKAAAAAR
;
A
#
# COMPACT_ATOMS: atom_id res chain seq x y z
N MET A 1 -20.04 -11.46 13.09
CA MET A 1 -19.98 -10.07 12.61
C MET A 1 -20.48 -10.08 11.17
N ILE A 2 -21.30 -9.10 10.79
CA ILE A 2 -21.77 -8.94 9.42
C ILE A 2 -21.27 -7.59 8.90
N MET A 3 -20.48 -7.64 7.84
CA MET A 3 -20.05 -6.50 7.04
C MET A 3 -20.97 -6.43 5.82
N ARG A 4 -21.66 -5.29 5.67
CA ARG A 4 -22.47 -4.97 4.49
C ARG A 4 -21.66 -4.14 3.51
N ASP A 5 -22.30 -3.77 2.40
CA ASP A 5 -21.76 -2.81 1.43
C ASP A 5 -21.17 -1.60 2.16
N THR A 6 -19.88 -1.39 1.94
CA THR A 6 -19.11 -0.39 2.65
C THR A 6 -18.63 0.66 1.66
N GLY A 7 -19.11 1.90 1.82
CA GLY A 7 -18.72 3.05 0.99
C GLY A 7 -17.29 3.53 1.25
N GLY A 8 -16.30 2.73 0.89
CA GLY A 8 -14.88 3.02 1.06
C GLY A 8 -14.35 2.72 2.47
N GLY A 9 -13.16 2.11 2.52
CA GLY A 9 -12.40 1.88 3.74
C GLY A 9 -11.04 2.57 3.72
N PHE A 10 -10.29 2.43 2.62
CA PHE A 10 -8.97 3.03 2.37
C PHE A 10 -7.89 2.78 3.44
N GLY A 11 -8.13 1.84 4.35
CA GLY A 11 -7.28 1.52 5.51
C GLY A 11 -7.86 1.99 6.85
N GLN A 12 -8.73 3.00 6.88
CA GLN A 12 -9.28 3.53 8.13
C GLN A 12 -10.18 2.52 8.85
N LYS A 13 -10.95 1.71 8.09
CA LYS A 13 -11.90 0.72 8.62
C LYS A 13 -11.31 -0.69 8.82
N VAL A 14 -9.98 -0.80 8.94
CA VAL A 14 -9.30 -2.12 9.02
C VAL A 14 -9.29 -2.71 10.43
N VAL A 15 -9.43 -1.87 11.46
CA VAL A 15 -9.40 -2.27 12.87
C VAL A 15 -10.65 -1.76 13.60
N PRO A 16 -11.20 -2.52 14.56
CA PRO A 16 -12.24 -2.02 15.43
C PRO A 16 -11.78 -0.77 16.17
N MET A 17 -12.62 0.26 16.17
CA MET A 17 -12.40 1.52 16.88
C MET A 17 -13.09 1.50 18.25
N ARG A 18 -12.85 2.55 19.04
CA ARG A 18 -13.41 2.69 20.39
C ARG A 18 -14.95 2.65 20.37
N GLU A 19 -15.57 3.23 19.35
CA GLU A 19 -17.02 3.28 19.22
C GLU A 19 -17.62 1.90 18.96
N ASP A 20 -16.95 1.06 18.17
CA ASP A 20 -17.33 -0.34 17.98
C ASP A 20 -17.35 -1.07 19.34
N MET A 21 -16.31 -0.88 20.15
CA MET A 21 -16.22 -1.48 21.49
C MET A 21 -17.31 -0.96 22.43
N CYS A 22 -17.56 0.35 22.43
CA CYS A 22 -18.60 0.98 23.23
C CYS A 22 -19.99 0.44 22.86
N ILE A 23 -20.32 0.35 21.57
CA ILE A 23 -21.61 -0.17 21.10
C ILE A 23 -21.77 -1.65 21.43
N MET A 24 -20.73 -2.47 21.25
CA MET A 24 -20.76 -3.89 21.64
C MET A 24 -21.03 -4.08 23.14
N LEU A 25 -20.43 -3.25 24.00
CA LEU A 25 -20.66 -3.31 25.46
C LEU A 25 -22.04 -2.77 25.85
N ALA A 26 -22.46 -1.65 25.26
CA ALA A 26 -23.74 -1.03 25.56
C ALA A 26 -24.93 -1.89 25.11
N ALA A 27 -24.81 -2.58 23.96
CA ALA A 27 -25.86 -3.45 23.42
C ALA A 27 -26.26 -4.59 24.38
N ARG A 28 -25.36 -5.01 25.29
CA ARG A 28 -25.66 -6.03 26.31
C ARG A 28 -26.53 -5.51 27.47
N LYS A 29 -26.72 -4.20 27.58
CA LYS A 29 -27.42 -3.56 28.71
C LYS A 29 -28.82 -3.06 28.36
N VAL A 30 -29.23 -3.19 27.11
CA VAL A 30 -30.53 -2.69 26.62
C VAL A 30 -31.27 -3.81 25.86
N PRO A 31 -32.60 -3.84 25.89
CA PRO A 31 -33.39 -4.86 25.20
C PRO A 31 -33.61 -4.56 23.70
N ALA A 32 -32.84 -3.64 23.12
CA ALA A 32 -33.02 -3.14 21.76
C ALA A 32 -31.69 -3.04 20.99
N ALA A 33 -31.77 -3.05 19.66
CA ALA A 33 -30.60 -2.85 18.81
C ALA A 33 -30.07 -1.41 18.96
N LEU A 34 -28.74 -1.28 19.07
CA LEU A 34 -28.06 0.01 19.06
C LEU A 34 -27.45 0.28 17.68
N LYS A 35 -27.67 1.48 17.17
CA LYS A 35 -27.10 1.98 15.92
C LYS A 35 -26.26 3.20 16.20
N TRP A 36 -25.02 3.18 15.74
CA TRP A 36 -24.13 4.33 15.75
C TRP A 36 -23.71 4.65 14.32
N ILE A 37 -23.74 5.93 13.98
CA ILE A 37 -23.25 6.48 12.73
C ILE A 37 -22.58 7.80 13.10
N GLU A 38 -21.28 7.91 12.89
CA GLU A 38 -20.56 9.19 13.03
C GLU A 38 -20.93 10.18 11.93
N ASP A 39 -20.83 11.47 12.25
CA ASP A 39 -20.83 12.52 11.25
C ASP A 39 -19.44 12.72 10.61
N ARG A 40 -19.36 13.60 9.61
CA ARG A 40 -18.08 13.88 8.92
C ARG A 40 -17.04 14.55 9.83
N ARG A 41 -17.48 15.38 10.77
CA ARG A 41 -16.59 16.09 11.68
C ARG A 41 -15.98 15.12 12.70
N GLU A 42 -16.78 14.23 13.26
CA GLU A 42 -16.34 13.13 14.12
C GLU A 42 -15.30 12.27 13.39
N ASN A 43 -15.57 11.88 12.14
CA ASN A 43 -14.65 11.09 11.33
C ASN A 43 -13.30 11.81 11.12
N LEU A 44 -13.32 13.08 10.73
CA LEU A 44 -12.10 13.86 10.48
C LEU A 44 -11.31 14.20 11.73
N MET A 45 -11.97 14.37 12.87
CA MET A 45 -11.33 14.78 14.12
C MET A 45 -10.85 13.61 14.96
N SER A 46 -11.49 12.44 14.84
CA SER A 46 -11.45 11.46 15.92
C SER A 46 -11.33 10.00 15.49
N ALA A 47 -11.49 9.71 14.19
CA ALA A 47 -11.06 8.43 13.61
C ALA A 47 -9.52 8.39 13.52
N GLY A 48 -8.97 7.53 12.68
CA GLY A 48 -7.53 7.43 12.49
C GLY A 48 -6.95 8.43 11.49
N GLN A 49 -5.74 8.95 11.78
CA GLN A 49 -4.98 9.88 10.93
C GLN A 49 -3.80 9.16 10.26
N ALA A 50 -3.23 9.73 9.20
CA ALA A 50 -2.09 9.14 8.50
C ALA A 50 -1.03 10.18 8.14
N ARG A 51 0.19 9.72 7.88
CA ARG A 51 1.30 10.49 7.25
C ARG A 51 1.94 11.61 8.06
N HIS A 52 1.75 11.66 9.39
CA HIS A 52 2.52 12.56 10.22
C HIS A 52 3.93 12.00 10.47
N VAL A 53 4.79 12.15 9.46
CA VAL A 53 6.15 11.62 9.43
C VAL A 53 7.10 12.73 9.00
N ASP A 54 8.16 12.93 9.76
CA ASP A 54 9.26 13.82 9.44
C ASP A 54 10.57 13.04 9.44
N GLY A 55 11.45 13.30 8.48
CA GLY A 55 12.68 12.52 8.38
C GLY A 55 13.68 13.06 7.38
N THR A 56 14.90 12.55 7.51
CA THR A 56 16.02 12.82 6.60
C THR A 56 16.37 11.55 5.85
N ALA A 57 16.25 11.62 4.52
CA ALA A 57 16.72 10.60 3.59
C ALA A 57 18.05 11.03 2.96
N ARG A 58 18.98 10.09 2.84
CA ARG A 58 20.31 10.31 2.24
C ARG A 58 20.63 9.17 1.29
N MET A 59 21.31 9.50 0.20
CA MET A 59 21.89 8.52 -0.73
C MET A 59 23.28 8.97 -1.14
N ALA A 60 24.20 8.02 -1.18
CA ALA A 60 25.56 8.22 -1.68
C ALA A 60 25.65 7.67 -3.10
N PHE A 61 26.36 8.39 -3.97
CA PHE A 61 26.56 8.04 -5.37
C PHE A 61 28.05 8.10 -5.69
N ASP A 62 28.50 7.30 -6.66
CA ASP A 62 29.78 7.54 -7.32
C ASP A 62 29.67 8.64 -8.39
N ASP A 63 30.81 9.01 -8.99
CA ASP A 63 30.89 10.08 -9.99
C ASP A 63 30.06 9.79 -11.25
N ASP A 64 29.82 8.51 -11.56
CA ASP A 64 29.00 8.10 -12.69
C ASP A 64 27.51 7.99 -12.33
N GLY A 65 27.12 8.23 -11.06
CA GLY A 65 25.74 8.18 -10.58
C GLY A 65 25.22 6.80 -10.17
N ALA A 66 26.06 5.80 -9.92
CA ALA A 66 25.62 4.55 -9.30
C ALA A 66 25.46 4.71 -7.79
N ILE A 67 24.40 4.14 -7.22
CA ILE A 67 24.10 4.22 -5.79
C ILE A 67 25.07 3.35 -5.01
N LEU A 68 25.75 3.94 -4.02
CA LEU A 68 26.70 3.27 -3.13
C LEU A 68 26.05 2.90 -1.79
N ALA A 69 25.20 3.77 -1.26
CA ALA A 69 24.47 3.55 -0.02
C ALA A 69 23.20 4.39 0.08
N ALA A 70 22.25 3.94 0.90
CA ALA A 70 21.02 4.67 1.22
C ALA A 70 20.74 4.65 2.74
N ASP A 71 20.25 5.75 3.28
CA ASP A 71 19.91 5.86 4.70
C ASP A 71 18.63 6.69 4.90
N ILE A 72 17.75 6.26 5.79
CA ILE A 72 16.58 7.06 6.21
C ILE A 72 16.43 7.07 7.72
N ASN A 73 16.40 8.27 8.30
CA ASN A 73 16.13 8.48 9.72
C ASN A 73 14.86 9.33 9.87
N PHE A 74 13.86 8.82 10.58
CA PHE A 74 12.56 9.49 10.64
C PHE A 74 11.87 9.36 12.00
N THR A 75 10.98 10.29 12.28
CA THR A 75 10.09 10.29 13.44
C THR A 75 8.67 10.23 12.92
N GLN A 76 7.89 9.27 13.41
CA GLN A 76 6.47 9.12 13.13
C GLN A 76 5.68 9.48 14.38
N ASP A 77 4.82 10.49 14.26
CA ASP A 77 3.82 10.78 15.27
C ASP A 77 2.69 9.76 15.13
N VAL A 78 2.41 9.06 16.23
CA VAL A 78 1.46 7.94 16.27
C VAL A 78 0.16 8.31 16.97
N GLY A 79 0.02 9.56 17.42
CA GLY A 79 -1.10 10.02 18.24
C GLY A 79 -1.13 9.40 19.63
N ALA A 80 -2.24 9.59 20.34
CA ALA A 80 -2.35 9.14 21.72
C ALA A 80 -2.52 7.62 21.86
N TYR A 81 -3.26 7.01 20.92
CA TYR A 81 -3.66 5.60 20.96
C TYR A 81 -3.63 4.97 19.55
N PRO A 82 -2.44 4.75 18.96
CA PRO A 82 -2.31 4.13 17.64
C PRO A 82 -2.86 2.71 17.62
N THR A 83 -3.59 2.38 16.56
CA THR A 83 -4.05 1.01 16.29
C THR A 83 -3.88 0.71 14.80
N PRO A 84 -3.10 -0.32 14.41
CA PRO A 84 -2.35 -1.27 15.24
C PRO A 84 -1.13 -0.64 15.96
N TYR A 85 -0.48 -1.43 16.82
CA TYR A 85 0.75 -1.01 17.52
C TYR A 85 1.81 -0.54 16.51
N PRO A 86 2.37 0.67 16.68
CA PRO A 86 2.96 1.40 15.56
C PRO A 86 4.38 0.96 15.21
N VAL A 87 5.07 0.21 16.08
CA VAL A 87 6.50 -0.08 15.92
C VAL A 87 6.79 -0.83 14.61
N LEU A 88 6.08 -1.95 14.36
CA LEU A 88 6.30 -2.74 13.14
C LEU A 88 5.83 -2.00 11.89
N THR A 89 4.70 -1.28 11.95
CA THR A 89 4.18 -0.54 10.80
C THR A 89 5.04 0.66 10.43
N THR A 90 5.68 1.30 11.41
CA THR A 90 6.63 2.40 11.21
C THR A 90 7.94 1.87 10.61
N ALA A 91 8.44 0.73 11.09
CA ALA A 91 9.65 0.10 10.58
C ALA A 91 9.57 -0.20 9.06
N ALA A 92 8.38 -0.51 8.55
CA ALA A 92 8.14 -0.80 7.14
C ALA A 92 8.63 0.32 6.20
N ILE A 93 8.51 1.60 6.60
CA ILE A 93 9.05 2.74 5.84
C ILE A 93 10.54 2.54 5.57
N GLY A 94 11.32 2.22 6.60
CA GLY A 94 12.76 2.00 6.48
C GLY A 94 13.10 0.72 5.72
N MET A 95 12.35 -0.36 5.95
CA MET A 95 12.54 -1.63 5.24
C MET A 95 12.34 -1.51 3.72
N PHE A 96 11.43 -0.65 3.27
CA PHE A 96 11.11 -0.48 1.84
C PHE A 96 11.91 0.65 1.17
N PHE A 97 12.52 1.55 1.95
CA PHE A 97 13.21 2.73 1.43
C PHE A 97 14.21 2.50 0.28
N PRO A 98 15.03 1.43 0.25
CA PRO A 98 15.91 1.15 -0.90
C PRO A 98 15.14 1.02 -2.23
N GLY A 99 13.86 0.66 -2.16
CA GLY A 99 12.95 0.65 -3.28
C GLY A 99 13.33 -0.36 -4.36
N PRO A 100 13.03 -0.06 -5.63
CA PRO A 100 13.38 -0.91 -6.77
C PRO A 100 14.81 -0.74 -7.28
N TYR A 101 15.72 -0.17 -6.49
CA TYR A 101 17.07 0.17 -6.94
C TYR A 101 18.12 -0.79 -6.40
N ARG A 102 19.20 -0.94 -7.15
CA ARG A 102 20.43 -1.63 -6.75
C ARG A 102 21.17 -0.77 -5.72
N VAL A 103 20.96 -1.10 -4.45
CA VAL A 103 21.58 -0.40 -3.32
C VAL A 103 22.46 -1.40 -2.56
N PRO A 104 23.80 -1.30 -2.62
CA PRO A 104 24.68 -2.27 -1.97
C PRO A 104 24.61 -2.25 -0.44
N LYS A 105 24.39 -1.07 0.16
CA LYS A 105 24.38 -0.87 1.60
C LYS A 105 23.23 0.04 1.98
N ALA A 106 22.44 -0.34 2.98
CA ALA A 106 21.44 0.56 3.52
C ALA A 106 21.33 0.44 5.04
N SER A 107 20.86 1.52 5.65
CA SER A 107 20.47 1.56 7.05
C SER A 107 19.18 2.37 7.18
N PHE A 108 18.48 2.15 8.29
CA PHE A 108 17.41 3.04 8.70
C PHE A 108 17.32 3.08 10.22
N SER A 109 16.83 4.20 10.74
CA SER A 109 16.40 4.29 12.13
C SER A 109 15.09 5.06 12.20
N TYR A 110 14.28 4.74 13.20
CA TYR A 110 13.03 5.44 13.40
C TYR A 110 12.71 5.65 14.87
N LYS A 111 11.91 6.69 15.12
CA LYS A 111 11.27 6.96 16.41
C LYS A 111 9.76 7.00 16.21
N THR A 112 9.03 6.44 17.17
CA THR A 112 7.59 6.67 17.28
C THR A 112 7.35 7.57 18.48
N VAL A 113 6.54 8.62 18.32
CA VAL A 113 6.24 9.57 19.38
C VAL A 113 4.74 9.66 19.60
N PHE A 114 4.33 9.62 20.86
CA PHE A 114 2.94 9.82 21.25
C PHE A 114 2.66 11.31 21.36
N SER A 115 1.48 11.73 20.91
CA SER A 115 1.04 13.12 20.94
C SER A 115 -0.43 13.22 21.33
N ASN A 116 -0.90 14.43 21.64
CA ASN A 116 -2.32 14.71 21.93
C ASN A 116 -3.15 14.82 20.64
N THR A 117 -2.97 13.89 19.71
CA THR A 117 -3.72 13.81 18.45
C THR A 117 -4.42 12.45 18.32
N ALA A 118 -5.34 12.35 17.36
CA ALA A 118 -5.99 11.09 17.04
C ALA A 118 -4.97 10.04 16.57
N GLY A 119 -5.23 8.77 16.88
CA GLY A 119 -4.26 7.69 16.64
C GLY A 119 -3.92 7.52 15.16
N LEU A 120 -2.69 7.10 14.89
CA LEU A 120 -2.27 6.69 13.56
C LEU A 120 -3.14 5.51 13.08
N ALA A 121 -3.60 5.60 11.85
CA ALA A 121 -4.24 4.52 11.11
C ALA A 121 -3.68 4.42 9.68
N ALA A 122 -4.05 3.32 9.02
CA ALA A 122 -3.70 3.12 7.63
C ALA A 122 -4.52 4.06 6.73
N TYR A 123 -3.82 4.69 5.81
CA TYR A 123 -4.39 5.26 4.59
C TYR A 123 -3.53 4.77 3.44
N ARG A 124 -4.12 4.06 2.47
CA ARG A 124 -3.51 3.43 1.27
C ARG A 124 -1.98 3.55 1.18
N GLY A 125 -1.26 2.46 1.44
CA GLY A 125 0.21 2.43 1.49
C GLY A 125 0.75 3.17 2.73
N PRO A 126 0.56 2.66 3.95
CA PRO A 126 0.97 3.35 5.18
C PRO A 126 2.47 3.68 5.24
N TRP A 127 3.30 3.00 4.44
CA TRP A 127 4.74 3.20 4.31
C TRP A 127 5.16 4.25 3.27
N GLN A 128 4.25 4.79 2.44
CA GLN A 128 4.56 5.57 1.22
C GLN A 128 5.43 6.83 1.42
N PHE A 129 5.69 7.27 2.66
CA PHE A 129 6.73 8.27 2.95
C PHE A 129 8.09 7.89 2.35
N GLU A 130 8.42 6.60 2.37
CA GLU A 130 9.69 6.09 1.83
C GLU A 130 9.84 6.34 0.32
N SER A 131 8.77 6.12 -0.45
CA SER A 131 8.78 6.32 -1.91
C SER A 131 8.90 7.80 -2.26
N LEU A 132 8.17 8.68 -1.56
CA LEU A 132 8.34 10.12 -1.74
C LEU A 132 9.77 10.56 -1.42
N ALA A 133 10.29 10.16 -0.26
CA ALA A 133 11.62 10.55 0.19
C ALA A 133 12.72 10.08 -0.78
N ARG A 134 12.65 8.81 -1.22
CA ARG A 134 13.59 8.24 -2.17
C ARG A 134 13.59 8.99 -3.50
N GLU A 135 12.41 9.14 -4.11
CA GLU A 135 12.32 9.67 -5.48
C GLU A 135 12.69 11.17 -5.52
N VAL A 136 12.36 11.91 -4.46
CA VAL A 136 12.83 13.29 -4.29
C VAL A 136 14.35 13.36 -4.14
N VAL A 137 14.96 12.45 -3.35
CA VAL A 137 16.43 12.39 -3.21
C VAL A 137 17.11 12.06 -4.54
N LEU A 138 16.56 11.14 -5.33
CA LEU A 138 17.07 10.80 -6.66
C LEU A 138 17.01 11.99 -7.62
N ASP A 139 15.91 12.74 -7.62
CA ASP A 139 15.79 13.96 -8.45
C ASP A 139 16.75 15.06 -8.00
N ILE A 140 16.99 15.21 -6.69
CA ILE A 140 18.00 16.13 -6.15
C ILE A 140 19.41 15.67 -6.58
N ALA A 141 19.71 14.38 -6.50
CA ALA A 141 20.99 13.81 -6.90
C ALA A 141 21.25 14.00 -8.38
N ALA A 142 20.27 13.69 -9.24
CA ALA A 142 20.34 13.90 -10.68
C ALA A 142 20.74 15.35 -11.04
N ARG A 143 20.07 16.33 -10.41
CA ARG A 143 20.41 17.76 -10.58
C ARG A 143 21.82 18.11 -10.11
N LYS A 144 22.27 17.57 -8.99
CA LYS A 144 23.62 17.84 -8.44
C LYS A 144 24.74 17.20 -9.27
N LEU A 145 24.48 16.02 -9.84
CA LEU A 145 25.43 15.27 -10.67
C LEU A 145 25.40 15.71 -12.15
N GLY A 146 24.39 16.49 -12.55
CA GLY A 146 24.21 16.87 -13.96
C GLY A 146 23.76 15.71 -14.87
N ILE A 147 23.15 14.67 -14.28
CA ILE A 147 22.64 13.48 -14.98
C ILE A 147 21.13 13.66 -15.19
N ASP A 148 20.59 13.26 -16.34
CA ASP A 148 19.13 13.27 -16.53
C ASP A 148 18.46 12.30 -15.54
N PRO A 149 17.36 12.70 -14.85
CA PRO A 149 16.70 11.87 -13.84
C PRO A 149 16.18 10.53 -14.37
N VAL A 150 15.91 10.39 -15.67
CA VAL A 150 15.57 9.09 -16.29
C VAL A 150 16.81 8.21 -16.37
N GLU A 151 17.94 8.76 -16.83
CA GLU A 151 19.21 8.03 -16.94
C GLU A 151 19.74 7.59 -15.57
N LEU A 152 19.63 8.45 -14.55
CA LEU A 152 20.03 8.08 -13.18
C LEU A 152 19.21 6.88 -12.67
N ARG A 153 17.91 6.85 -12.96
CA ARG A 153 17.04 5.72 -12.59
C ARG A 153 17.36 4.47 -13.41
N ARG A 154 17.48 4.58 -14.74
CA ARG A 154 17.90 3.48 -15.63
C ARG A 154 19.17 2.81 -15.15
N LYS A 155 20.15 3.63 -14.76
CA LYS A 155 21.42 3.14 -14.23
C LYS A 155 21.23 2.32 -12.97
N ASN A 156 20.28 2.65 -12.10
CA ASN A 156 20.19 2.06 -10.76
C ASN A 156 19.03 1.09 -10.56
N LEU A 157 18.03 1.03 -11.44
CA LEU A 157 16.90 0.12 -11.28
C LEU A 157 17.34 -1.34 -11.36
N LEU A 158 16.64 -2.19 -10.60
CA LEU A 158 16.78 -3.64 -10.66
C LEU A 158 16.21 -4.17 -11.97
N ARG A 159 16.89 -5.14 -12.56
CA ARG A 159 16.45 -5.85 -13.76
C ARG A 159 15.81 -7.17 -13.38
N ARG A 160 14.98 -7.70 -14.28
CA ARG A 160 14.32 -9.01 -14.06
C ARG A 160 15.31 -10.17 -13.93
N ASP A 161 16.46 -10.12 -14.62
CA ASP A 161 17.52 -11.14 -14.53
C ASP A 161 18.28 -11.10 -13.19
N GLU A 162 18.02 -10.13 -12.33
CA GLU A 162 18.61 -10.02 -10.99
C GLU A 162 17.73 -10.61 -9.89
N MET A 163 16.57 -11.19 -10.25
CA MET A 163 15.67 -11.84 -9.29
C MET A 163 16.06 -13.32 -9.05
N PRO A 164 15.92 -13.85 -7.82
CA PRO A 164 15.47 -13.17 -6.61
C PRO A 164 16.55 -12.22 -6.04
N TYR A 165 16.12 -11.08 -5.52
CA TYR A 165 16.98 -10.07 -4.92
C TYR A 165 16.61 -9.83 -3.45
N LEU A 166 17.58 -9.89 -2.54
CA LEU A 166 17.37 -9.50 -1.15
C LEU A 166 17.84 -8.07 -0.96
N ASN A 167 16.91 -7.16 -0.66
CA ASN A 167 17.26 -5.77 -0.42
C ASN A 167 18.12 -5.65 0.86
N PRO A 168 18.98 -4.62 0.97
CA PRO A 168 19.91 -4.47 2.10
C PRO A 168 19.23 -4.31 3.47
N ASN A 169 17.93 -4.02 3.51
CA ASN A 169 17.13 -3.91 4.73
C ASN A 169 16.29 -5.17 5.02
N GLY A 170 16.54 -6.27 4.30
CA GLY A 170 15.97 -7.60 4.58
C GLY A 170 14.67 -7.95 3.85
N MET A 171 14.25 -7.17 2.84
CA MET A 171 13.06 -7.50 2.04
C MET A 171 13.41 -8.34 0.82
N PRO A 172 12.78 -9.52 0.65
CA PRO A 172 12.96 -10.34 -0.54
C PRO A 172 12.11 -9.81 -1.70
N TYR A 173 12.69 -9.76 -2.89
CA TYR A 173 12.03 -9.51 -4.16
C TYR A 173 12.15 -10.75 -5.03
N ASP A 174 11.02 -11.27 -5.51
CA ASP A 174 10.91 -12.53 -6.25
C ASP A 174 10.47 -12.32 -7.70
N HIS A 175 9.37 -11.60 -7.91
CA HIS A 175 8.67 -11.49 -9.20
C HIS A 175 8.35 -10.03 -9.51
N VAL A 176 9.39 -9.21 -9.65
CA VAL A 176 9.29 -7.78 -9.98
C VAL A 176 10.07 -7.43 -11.24
N ALA A 177 9.61 -6.41 -11.96
CA ALA A 177 10.20 -5.94 -13.22
C ALA A 177 10.22 -4.40 -13.29
N PRO A 178 10.93 -3.73 -12.35
CA PRO A 178 10.82 -2.29 -12.21
C PRO A 178 11.50 -1.54 -13.37
N SER A 179 12.62 -2.05 -13.91
CA SER A 179 13.26 -1.47 -15.10
C SER A 179 12.32 -1.47 -16.31
N GLU A 180 11.65 -2.58 -16.59
CA GLU A 180 10.74 -2.70 -17.73
C GLU A 180 9.50 -1.81 -17.57
N THR A 181 8.95 -1.73 -16.36
CA THR A 181 7.82 -0.85 -16.05
C THR A 181 8.20 0.62 -16.22
N PHE A 182 9.41 0.99 -15.77
CA PHE A 182 9.93 2.34 -15.92
C PHE A 182 10.13 2.72 -17.39
N GLU A 183 10.72 1.84 -18.19
CA GLU A 183 10.90 2.09 -19.63
C GLU A 183 9.57 2.28 -20.37
N GLN A 184 8.56 1.49 -20.04
CA GLN A 184 7.22 1.67 -20.61
C GLN A 184 6.63 3.04 -20.24
N ALA A 185 6.74 3.44 -18.97
CA ALA A 185 6.25 4.74 -18.51
C ALA A 185 6.97 5.91 -19.21
N VAL A 186 8.30 5.86 -19.32
CA VAL A 186 9.12 6.86 -20.03
C VAL A 186 8.72 6.96 -21.50
N LYS A 187 8.46 5.82 -22.15
CA LYS A 187 8.02 5.77 -23.55
C LYS A 187 6.62 6.38 -23.73
N ILE A 188 5.67 6.05 -22.86
CA ILE A 188 4.29 6.58 -22.92
C ILE A 188 4.29 8.10 -22.72
N LEU A 189 5.14 8.61 -21.85
CA LEU A 189 5.28 10.03 -21.57
C LEU A 189 5.83 10.84 -22.75
N ASP A 190 6.63 10.22 -23.62
CA ASP A 190 7.51 10.94 -24.56
C ASP A 190 8.42 11.93 -23.82
N HIS A 191 9.37 11.40 -23.04
CA HIS A 191 10.28 12.21 -22.21
C HIS A 191 11.00 13.30 -23.02
N GLU A 192 11.50 12.99 -24.22
CA GLU A 192 12.20 13.96 -25.06
C GLU A 192 11.25 15.07 -25.55
N GLY A 193 10.04 14.70 -25.99
CA GLY A 193 8.99 15.64 -26.34
C GLY A 193 8.61 16.56 -25.18
N PHE A 194 8.40 16.00 -23.99
CA PHE A 194 8.12 16.77 -22.78
C PHE A 194 9.27 17.73 -22.44
N ARG A 195 10.53 17.31 -22.56
CA ARG A 195 11.70 18.18 -22.33
C ARG A 195 11.74 19.35 -23.30
N LYS A 196 11.32 19.16 -24.55
CA LYS A 196 11.18 20.24 -25.53
C LYS A 196 10.07 21.21 -25.09
N GLU A 197 8.89 20.70 -24.77
CA GLU A 197 7.76 21.52 -24.30
C GLU A 197 8.11 22.31 -23.03
N GLN A 198 8.82 21.69 -22.08
CA GLN A 198 9.28 22.34 -20.85
C GLN A 198 10.17 23.56 -21.13
N ARG A 199 11.08 23.48 -22.10
CA ARG A 199 11.94 24.61 -22.49
C ARG A 199 11.14 25.73 -23.16
N GLU A 200 10.22 25.37 -24.05
CA GLU A 200 9.33 26.32 -24.72
C GLU A 200 8.40 27.03 -23.73
N ALA A 201 7.84 26.31 -22.77
CA ALA A 201 7.00 26.86 -21.72
C ALA A 201 7.76 27.85 -20.83
N LEU A 202 9.02 27.53 -20.48
CA LEU A 202 9.87 28.41 -19.68
C LEU A 202 10.16 29.74 -20.40
N ALA A 203 10.38 29.72 -21.72
CA ALA A 203 10.56 30.94 -22.52
C ALA A 203 9.34 31.88 -22.46
N HIS A 204 8.17 31.36 -22.09
CA HIS A 204 6.93 32.10 -21.89
C HIS A 204 6.56 32.28 -20.40
N GLY A 205 7.52 32.09 -19.48
CA GLY A 205 7.29 32.29 -18.04
C GLY A 205 6.45 31.21 -17.36
N ARG A 206 6.24 30.05 -17.99
CA ARG A 206 5.49 28.92 -17.42
C ARG A 206 6.45 27.84 -16.92
N TYR A 207 6.28 27.42 -15.66
CA TYR A 207 7.09 26.37 -15.04
C TYR A 207 6.38 25.02 -15.13
N LEU A 208 6.81 24.17 -16.05
CA LEU A 208 6.34 22.79 -16.14
C LEU A 208 7.27 21.86 -15.36
N GLY A 209 6.70 21.06 -14.46
CA GLY A 209 7.41 20.05 -13.67
C GLY A 209 7.17 18.65 -14.20
N LEU A 210 8.21 17.81 -14.16
CA LEU A 210 8.12 16.38 -14.43
C LEU A 210 8.69 15.63 -13.24
N GLY A 211 7.94 14.64 -12.76
CA GLY A 211 8.35 13.76 -11.67
C GLY A 211 8.18 12.31 -12.06
N PHE A 212 9.15 11.49 -11.68
CA PHE A 212 9.10 10.04 -11.80
C PHE A 212 9.08 9.40 -10.42
N ALA A 213 8.30 8.33 -10.28
CA ALA A 213 8.30 7.52 -9.08
C ALA A 213 8.26 6.04 -9.45
N ALA A 214 9.35 5.33 -9.17
CA ALA A 214 9.39 3.87 -9.22
C ALA A 214 9.27 3.31 -7.80
N TYR A 215 8.43 2.28 -7.61
CA TYR A 215 8.23 1.64 -6.31
C TYR A 215 7.97 0.15 -6.46
N ILE A 216 8.26 -0.60 -5.39
CA ILE A 216 7.80 -1.99 -5.22
C ILE A 216 6.87 -1.99 -4.02
N GLU A 217 5.65 -2.45 -4.21
CA GLU A 217 4.65 -2.52 -3.14
C GLU A 217 4.48 -3.96 -2.67
N PRO A 218 4.60 -4.24 -1.37
CA PRO A 218 4.17 -5.52 -0.83
C PRO A 218 2.64 -5.60 -0.86
N THR A 219 2.10 -6.55 -1.63
CA THR A 219 0.64 -6.71 -1.80
C THR A 219 0.02 -7.77 -0.88
N GLY A 220 0.81 -8.54 -0.15
CA GLY A 220 0.35 -9.55 0.81
C GLY A 220 1.09 -9.45 2.14
N ALA A 221 0.39 -9.73 3.25
CA ALA A 221 1.02 -9.79 4.57
C ALA A 221 1.71 -11.15 4.74
N ALA A 222 3.01 -11.17 5.02
CA ALA A 222 3.78 -12.40 5.28
C ALA A 222 4.00 -12.67 6.78
N THR A 223 3.21 -12.06 7.68
CA THR A 223 3.43 -12.17 9.13
C THR A 223 2.50 -13.18 9.80
N GLY A 224 2.97 -14.43 9.87
CA GLY A 224 2.43 -15.47 10.75
C GLY A 224 0.94 -15.80 10.50
N HIS A 225 0.18 -16.07 11.57
CA HIS A 225 -1.25 -16.41 11.52
C HIS A 225 -2.16 -15.28 10.99
N LEU A 226 -1.61 -14.08 10.75
CA LEU A 226 -2.27 -12.94 10.14
C LEU A 226 -2.10 -12.92 8.61
N ALA A 227 -1.35 -13.87 8.05
CA ALA A 227 -1.11 -14.03 6.61
C ALA A 227 -2.07 -15.03 5.93
N THR A 228 -3.10 -15.52 6.65
CA THR A 228 -4.01 -16.52 6.12
C THR A 228 -5.32 -15.88 5.67
N GLU A 229 -5.55 -15.97 4.36
CA GLU A 229 -6.85 -15.76 3.73
C GLU A 229 -7.42 -17.11 3.31
N GLY A 230 -8.75 -17.23 3.26
CA GLY A 230 -9.41 -18.50 2.98
C GLY A 230 -10.68 -18.29 2.17
N ALA A 231 -10.89 -19.20 1.23
CA ALA A 231 -12.13 -19.32 0.48
C ALA A 231 -12.75 -20.72 0.69
N THR A 232 -14.07 -20.81 0.68
CA THR A 232 -14.79 -22.09 0.58
C THR A 232 -15.60 -22.06 -0.71
N ILE A 233 -15.43 -23.04 -1.57
CA ILE A 233 -16.21 -23.17 -2.80
C ILE A 233 -17.19 -24.33 -2.63
N ARG A 234 -18.46 -24.09 -2.94
CA ARG A 234 -19.52 -25.11 -2.85
C ARG A 234 -20.32 -25.15 -4.14
N MET A 235 -20.28 -26.29 -4.81
CA MET A 235 -21.17 -26.59 -5.93
C MET A 235 -22.49 -27.19 -5.40
N THR A 236 -23.60 -26.70 -5.93
CA THR A 236 -24.94 -27.23 -5.65
C THR A 236 -25.25 -28.41 -6.60
N PRO A 237 -26.25 -29.25 -6.31
CA PRO A 237 -26.66 -30.33 -7.22
C PRO A 237 -27.08 -29.86 -8.63
N THR A 238 -27.44 -28.57 -8.78
CA THR A 238 -27.82 -27.97 -10.06
C THR A 238 -26.63 -27.50 -10.91
N GLY A 239 -25.40 -27.61 -10.39
CA GLY A 239 -24.19 -27.08 -11.04
C GLY A 239 -23.85 -25.64 -10.68
N LYS A 240 -24.77 -24.87 -10.06
CA LYS A 240 -24.48 -23.52 -9.54
C LYS A 240 -23.42 -23.57 -8.42
N ILE A 241 -22.54 -22.57 -8.37
CA ILE A 241 -21.37 -22.51 -7.49
C ILE A 241 -21.45 -21.28 -6.58
N ASN A 242 -21.24 -21.48 -5.28
CA ASN A 242 -21.12 -20.41 -4.29
C ASN A 242 -19.70 -20.35 -3.73
N VAL A 243 -19.10 -19.16 -3.73
CA VAL A 243 -17.74 -18.88 -3.26
C VAL A 243 -17.79 -17.99 -2.04
N TYR A 244 -17.44 -18.56 -0.90
CA TYR A 244 -17.43 -17.89 0.39
C TYR A 244 -16.02 -17.35 0.64
N VAL A 245 -15.87 -16.03 0.68
CA VAL A 245 -14.58 -15.37 0.96
C VAL A 245 -14.65 -14.57 2.25
N ASN A 246 -13.53 -14.53 2.97
CA ASN A 246 -13.47 -13.78 4.21
C ASN A 246 -13.38 -12.26 3.97
N GLY A 247 -13.95 -11.50 4.90
CA GLY A 247 -14.01 -10.05 4.87
C GLY A 247 -15.03 -9.56 3.86
N GLY A 248 -14.94 -8.30 3.45
CA GLY A 248 -15.91 -7.73 2.53
C GLY A 248 -15.31 -6.62 1.68
N SER A 249 -15.83 -6.50 0.47
CA SER A 249 -15.52 -5.40 -0.43
C SER A 249 -15.81 -4.07 0.22
N THR A 250 -14.87 -3.14 0.08
CA THR A 250 -15.07 -1.72 0.40
C THR A 250 -15.14 -0.87 -0.88
N GLY A 251 -15.54 -1.49 -1.99
CA GLY A 251 -15.56 -0.91 -3.34
C GLY A 251 -14.41 -1.36 -4.24
N ASN A 252 -13.75 -2.47 -3.92
CA ASN A 252 -12.66 -3.06 -4.74
C ASN A 252 -13.12 -4.30 -5.53
N SER A 253 -14.44 -4.47 -5.67
CA SER A 253 -15.09 -5.44 -6.55
C SER A 253 -14.72 -6.91 -6.31
N ILE A 254 -14.53 -7.31 -5.04
CA ILE A 254 -14.29 -8.72 -4.67
C ILE A 254 -15.42 -9.60 -5.18
N GLU A 255 -16.64 -9.09 -5.12
CA GLU A 255 -17.85 -9.74 -5.62
C GLU A 255 -17.81 -10.09 -7.12
N THR A 256 -16.95 -9.44 -7.89
CA THR A 256 -16.76 -9.72 -9.32
C THR A 256 -15.50 -10.53 -9.57
N THR A 257 -14.36 -10.12 -9.01
CA THR A 257 -13.07 -10.74 -9.32
C THR A 257 -12.96 -12.17 -8.82
N VAL A 258 -13.53 -12.46 -7.64
CA VAL A 258 -13.55 -13.82 -7.09
C VAL A 258 -14.44 -14.76 -7.92
N VAL A 259 -15.54 -14.21 -8.45
CA VAL A 259 -16.44 -14.93 -9.35
C VAL A 259 -15.70 -15.31 -10.64
N GLN A 260 -15.00 -14.35 -11.25
CA GLN A 260 -14.18 -14.58 -12.45
C GLN A 260 -13.11 -15.65 -12.21
N LEU A 261 -12.31 -15.50 -11.15
CA LEU A 261 -11.26 -16.46 -10.79
C LEU A 261 -11.81 -17.86 -10.57
N THR A 262 -12.98 -17.97 -9.93
CA THR A 262 -13.58 -19.28 -9.66
C THR A 262 -14.17 -19.91 -10.93
N ALA A 263 -14.83 -19.12 -11.78
CA ALA A 263 -15.36 -19.59 -13.05
C ALA A 263 -14.24 -20.15 -13.94
N ASP A 264 -13.16 -19.38 -14.09
CA ASP A 264 -11.98 -19.80 -14.87
C ASP A 264 -11.33 -21.06 -14.28
N ALA A 265 -11.14 -21.11 -12.96
CA ALA A 265 -10.50 -22.25 -12.30
C ALA A 265 -11.30 -23.55 -12.39
N LEU A 266 -12.63 -23.46 -12.46
CA LEU A 266 -13.53 -24.63 -12.53
C LEU A 266 -14.03 -24.92 -13.95
N GLY A 267 -13.75 -24.04 -14.92
CA GLY A 267 -14.32 -24.12 -16.27
C GLY A 267 -15.84 -23.98 -16.29
N ALA A 268 -16.41 -23.22 -15.36
CA ALA A 268 -17.85 -22.98 -15.24
C ALA A 268 -18.27 -21.72 -16.01
N ASP A 269 -19.56 -21.63 -16.36
CA ASP A 269 -20.14 -20.36 -16.81
C ASP A 269 -20.08 -19.36 -15.64
N ILE A 270 -19.66 -18.13 -15.92
CA ILE A 270 -19.58 -17.08 -14.91
C ILE A 270 -20.96 -16.76 -14.31
N ASP A 271 -22.03 -16.92 -15.09
CA ASP A 271 -23.43 -16.75 -14.66
C ASP A 271 -23.91 -17.88 -13.71
N ASP A 272 -23.12 -18.94 -13.57
CA ASP A 272 -23.35 -20.02 -12.61
C ASP A 272 -22.63 -19.81 -11.27
N VAL A 273 -21.78 -18.78 -11.15
CA VAL A 273 -20.93 -18.55 -9.98
C VAL A 273 -21.37 -17.30 -9.21
N ALA A 274 -21.57 -17.44 -7.90
CA ALA A 274 -21.90 -16.34 -7.01
C ALA A 274 -20.92 -16.25 -5.82
N THR A 275 -20.71 -15.04 -5.31
CA THR A 275 -19.89 -14.80 -4.12
C THR A 275 -20.75 -14.61 -2.86
N ILE A 276 -20.21 -15.01 -1.72
CA ILE A 276 -20.75 -14.72 -0.39
C ILE A 276 -19.59 -14.17 0.44
N GLN A 277 -19.75 -12.94 0.93
CA GLN A 277 -18.73 -12.22 1.68
C GLN A 277 -19.35 -11.49 2.87
N GLY A 278 -18.51 -11.10 3.83
CA GLY A 278 -18.86 -10.20 4.92
C GLY A 278 -19.54 -10.85 6.12
N ASP A 279 -19.87 -12.14 6.10
CA ASP A 279 -20.55 -12.81 7.22
C ASP A 279 -19.69 -13.92 7.84
N THR A 280 -19.17 -13.62 9.03
CA THR A 280 -18.31 -14.55 9.78
C THR A 280 -19.04 -15.81 10.27
N ALA A 281 -20.38 -15.90 10.16
CA ALA A 281 -21.12 -17.11 10.49
C ALA A 281 -21.02 -18.18 9.38
N VAL A 282 -20.81 -17.76 8.13
CA VAL A 282 -20.78 -18.65 6.96
C VAL A 282 -19.42 -18.69 6.26
N THR A 283 -18.57 -17.69 6.49
CA THR A 283 -17.18 -17.68 6.01
C THR A 283 -16.24 -18.22 7.11
N ARG A 284 -15.34 -19.14 6.77
CA ARG A 284 -14.31 -19.63 7.73
C ARG A 284 -13.37 -18.49 8.16
N THR A 285 -12.79 -18.60 9.35
CA THR A 285 -11.91 -17.59 9.97
C THR A 285 -10.69 -17.24 9.10
N ALA A 286 -10.53 -15.95 8.81
CA ALA A 286 -9.44 -15.26 8.15
C ALA A 286 -9.62 -13.73 8.44
N GLN A 287 -8.63 -12.90 8.08
CA GLN A 287 -8.56 -11.49 8.52
C GLN A 287 -9.37 -10.47 7.70
N GLY A 288 -9.87 -10.84 6.52
CA GLY A 288 -10.54 -9.94 5.58
C GLY A 288 -9.57 -9.03 4.80
N PRO A 289 -10.04 -8.36 3.73
CA PRO A 289 -9.20 -7.72 2.73
C PRO A 289 -8.46 -6.51 3.30
N LYS A 290 -7.13 -6.52 3.14
CA LYS A 290 -6.24 -5.38 3.41
C LYS A 290 -5.79 -4.75 2.09
N ALA A 291 -5.21 -3.54 2.16
CA ALA A 291 -4.74 -2.83 0.97
C ALA A 291 -3.90 -3.75 0.07
N ALA A 292 -4.36 -3.93 -1.18
CA ALA A 292 -3.79 -4.75 -2.25
C ALA A 292 -3.83 -6.30 -2.11
N ALA A 293 -4.42 -6.87 -1.05
CA ALA A 293 -4.37 -8.32 -0.81
C ALA A 293 -5.46 -9.16 -1.51
N ALA A 294 -6.45 -8.54 -2.16
CA ALA A 294 -7.66 -9.23 -2.64
C ALA A 294 -7.52 -9.97 -3.98
N ALA A 295 -6.34 -9.98 -4.61
CA ALA A 295 -6.12 -10.64 -5.90
C ALA A 295 -4.72 -11.27 -5.97
N ARG A 296 -4.63 -12.54 -5.60
CA ARG A 296 -3.61 -13.48 -6.05
C ARG A 296 -4.28 -14.80 -6.40
#